data_AF-X0ZKP7-F1
#
_entry.id   AF-X0ZKP7-F1
#
_cell.length_a   1.000
_cell.length_b   1.000
_cell.length_c   1.000
_cell.angle_alpha   90.00
_cell.angle_beta   90.00
_cell.angle_gamma   90.00
#
_symmetry.space_group_name_H-M   'P 1'
#
loop_
_entity.id
_entity.type
_entity.pdbx_description
1 polymer ?
#
loop_
_entity_poly.entity_id
_entity_poly.type
_entity_poly.pdbx_seq_one_letter_code
_entity_poly.pdbx_strand_id
1 'polypeptide(L)'
;EEIKSKVRDAFCPEGNVSVNPILDWAKYVIFRNKGSNILIERPPKYGGDIEFNSYTELESAFLSKSLHPQDLKIGVADKIVEILEPVRKHFEKPHIQKMKKELEELIITR
;
A
#
# COMPACT_ATOMS: atom_id res chain seq x y z
N GLU A 1 5.70 -10.32 -1.09
CA GLU A 1 6.47 -10.14 -2.33
C GLU A 1 5.74 -9.44 -3.47
N GLU A 2 4.72 -10.03 -4.11
CA GLU A 2 4.12 -9.41 -5.32
C GLU A 2 3.58 -7.98 -5.14
N ILE A 3 2.93 -7.69 -4.01
CA ILE A 3 2.41 -6.34 -3.70
C ILE A 3 3.56 -5.33 -3.65
N LYS A 4 4.64 -5.67 -2.93
CA LYS A 4 5.82 -4.80 -2.78
C LYS A 4 6.44 -4.49 -4.15
N SER A 5 6.53 -5.50 -5.03
CA SER A 5 7.05 -5.26 -6.39
C SER A 5 6.15 -4.33 -7.20
N LYS A 6 4.83 -4.60 -7.25
CA LYS A 6 3.89 -3.77 -8.01
C LYS A 6 3.86 -2.32 -7.52
N VAL A 7 3.92 -2.10 -6.21
CA VAL A 7 3.96 -0.76 -5.61
C VAL A 7 5.28 -0.05 -5.88
N ARG A 8 6.41 -0.77 -5.81
CA ARG A 8 7.72 -0.24 -6.16
C ARG A 8 7.77 0.30 -7.59
N ASP A 9 7.14 -0.42 -8.53
CA ASP A 9 7.14 -0.08 -9.96
C ASP A 9 6.06 0.95 -10.33
N ALA A 10 5.15 1.28 -9.41
CA ALA A 10 4.06 2.21 -9.67
C ALA A 10 4.54 3.66 -9.88
N PHE A 11 3.78 4.42 -10.65
CA PHE A 11 4.02 5.85 -10.84
C PHE A 11 3.85 6.61 -9.51
N CYS A 12 4.86 7.38 -9.10
CA CYS A 12 4.81 8.23 -7.90
C CYS A 12 5.88 9.34 -8.00
N PRO A 13 5.68 10.37 -8.81
CA PRO A 13 6.61 11.49 -8.91
C PRO A 13 6.62 12.30 -7.61
N GLU A 14 7.81 12.72 -7.16
CA GLU A 14 7.98 13.50 -5.94
C GLU A 14 7.18 14.81 -5.95
N GLY A 15 6.42 15.06 -4.88
CA GLY A 15 5.59 16.25 -4.72
C GLY A 15 4.35 16.31 -5.63
N ASN A 16 4.13 15.35 -6.53
CA ASN A 16 2.92 15.30 -7.35
C ASN A 16 1.78 14.65 -6.57
N VAL A 17 0.79 15.46 -6.19
CA VAL A 17 -0.44 15.01 -5.50
C VAL A 17 -1.66 14.96 -6.41
N SER A 18 -1.58 15.46 -7.64
CA SER A 18 -2.73 15.55 -8.55
C SER A 18 -3.02 14.25 -9.29
N VAL A 19 -1.98 13.53 -9.71
CA VAL A 19 -2.11 12.26 -10.45
C VAL A 19 -1.08 11.28 -9.90
N ASN A 20 -1.41 10.62 -8.80
CA ASN A 20 -0.49 9.74 -8.10
C ASN A 20 -1.21 8.49 -7.55
N PRO A 21 -1.09 7.34 -8.23
CA PRO A 21 -1.74 6.09 -7.84
C PRO A 21 -1.43 5.64 -6.40
N ILE A 22 -0.25 5.96 -5.88
CA ILE A 22 0.14 5.58 -4.52
C ILE A 22 -0.61 6.42 -3.48
N LEU A 23 -0.78 7.72 -3.74
CA LEU A 23 -1.60 8.59 -2.90
C LEU A 23 -3.09 8.24 -3.00
N ASP A 24 -3.57 7.84 -4.19
CA ASP A 24 -4.95 7.36 -4.35
C ASP A 24 -5.21 6.14 -3.47
N TRP A 25 -4.29 5.16 -3.44
CA TRP A 25 -4.41 4.00 -2.57
C TRP A 25 -4.33 4.38 -1.09
N ALA A 26 -3.43 5.31 -0.72
CA ALA A 26 -3.40 5.83 0.63
C ALA A 26 -4.76 6.45 1.02
N LYS A 27 -5.34 7.29 0.17
CA LYS A 27 -6.60 7.99 0.43
C LYS A 27 -7.79 7.04 0.55
N TYR A 28 -7.98 6.19 -0.46
CA TYR A 28 -9.23 5.45 -0.64
C TYR A 28 -9.20 4.03 -0.08
N VAL A 29 -8.01 3.47 0.18
CA VAL A 29 -7.85 2.12 0.77
C VAL A 29 -7.41 2.23 2.22
N ILE A 30 -6.31 2.93 2.49
CA ILE A 30 -5.72 2.98 3.83
C ILE A 30 -6.54 3.91 4.75
N PHE A 31 -6.77 5.14 4.34
CA PHE A 31 -7.51 6.16 5.10
C PHE A 31 -9.03 6.14 4.86
N ARG A 32 -9.58 5.02 4.41
CA ARG A 32 -11.01 4.87 4.14
C ARG A 32 -11.87 5.04 5.39
N ASN A 33 -11.39 4.55 6.53
CA ASN A 33 -12.13 4.50 7.79
C ASN A 33 -11.56 5.49 8.80
N LYS A 34 -12.40 5.92 9.76
CA LYS A 34 -11.93 6.73 10.89
C LYS A 34 -10.98 5.92 11.77
N GLY A 35 -9.91 6.56 12.24
CA GLY A 35 -8.89 5.92 13.07
C GLY A 35 -7.85 5.11 12.29
N SER A 36 -7.88 5.15 10.95
CA SER A 36 -6.79 4.60 10.14
C SER A 36 -5.52 5.40 10.33
N ASN A 37 -4.38 4.70 10.38
CA ASN A 37 -3.05 5.26 10.41
C ASN A 37 -2.14 4.54 9.41
N ILE A 38 -0.97 5.11 9.17
CA ILE A 38 0.13 4.47 8.45
C ILE A 38 1.46 4.84 9.09
N LEU A 39 2.24 3.82 9.43
CA LEU A 39 3.61 3.96 9.88
C LEU A 39 4.54 3.78 8.67
N ILE A 40 5.45 4.73 8.48
CA ILE A 40 6.52 4.65 7.49
C ILE A 40 7.84 4.53 8.24
N GLU A 41 8.37 3.31 8.28
CA GLU A 41 9.65 3.01 8.91
C GLU A 41 10.80 3.50 8.01
N ARG A 42 11.67 4.35 8.55
CA ARG A 42 12.82 4.85 7.80
C ARG A 42 14.02 5.08 8.73
N PRO A 43 15.25 4.80 8.26
CA PRO A 43 16.46 5.01 9.06
C PRO A 43 16.54 6.42 9.66
N PRO A 44 17.11 6.60 10.86
CA PRO A 44 17.23 7.91 11.51
C PRO A 44 17.93 8.98 10.64
N LYS A 45 18.91 8.57 9.83
CA LYS A 45 19.60 9.44 8.86
C LYS A 45 18.71 10.04 7.77
N TYR A 46 17.50 9.50 7.57
CA TYR A 46 16.49 9.98 6.62
C TYR A 46 15.26 10.56 7.33
N GLY A 47 15.38 10.89 8.62
CA GLY A 47 14.34 11.56 9.40
C GLY A 47 13.54 10.65 10.34
N GLY A 48 13.93 9.37 10.48
CA GLY A 48 13.34 8.42 11.44
C GLY A 48 11.88 8.04 11.16
N ASP A 49 11.38 7.01 11.82
CA ASP A 49 10.01 6.54 11.62
C ASP A 49 8.99 7.66 11.75
N ILE A 50 8.02 7.69 10.84
CA ILE A 50 6.97 8.70 10.81
C ILE A 50 5.60 8.04 10.71
N GLU A 51 4.69 8.45 11.59
CA GLU A 51 3.31 7.98 11.59
C GLU A 51 2.37 9.09 11.14
N PHE A 52 1.46 8.77 10.23
CA PHE A 52 0.40 9.68 9.77
C PHE A 52 -0.95 9.16 10.22
N ASN A 53 -1.73 10.02 10.87
CA ASN A 53 -3.06 9.69 11.41
C ASN A 53 -4.20 10.17 10.51
N SER A 54 -3.86 10.88 9.43
CA SER A 54 -4.82 11.31 8.42
C SER A 54 -4.18 11.38 7.03
N TYR A 55 -5.01 11.22 5.99
CA TYR A 55 -4.56 11.41 4.61
C TYR A 55 -4.02 12.83 4.38
N THR A 56 -4.65 13.84 4.99
CA THR A 56 -4.24 15.25 4.85
C THR A 56 -2.82 15.49 5.36
N GLU A 57 -2.42 14.88 6.48
CA GLU A 57 -1.05 14.96 6.99
C GLU A 57 -0.06 14.31 6.02
N LEU A 58 -0.38 13.11 5.51
CA LEU A 58 0.47 12.39 4.56
C LEU A 58 0.61 13.16 3.23
N GLU A 59 -0.49 13.67 2.68
CA GLU A 59 -0.50 14.46 1.44
C GLU A 59 0.32 15.74 1.59
N SER A 60 0.19 16.43 2.73
CA SER A 60 0.96 17.64 3.03
C SER A 60 2.46 17.35 3.16
N ALA A 61 2.84 16.23 3.79
CA ALA A 61 4.23 15.80 3.90
C ALA A 61 4.83 15.44 2.53
N PHE A 62 4.06 14.76 1.68
CA PHE A 62 4.50 14.43 0.32
C PHE A 62 4.62 15.66 -0.57
N LEU A 63 3.64 16.58 -0.53
CA LEU A 63 3.63 17.83 -1.29
C LEU A 63 4.81 18.73 -0.92
N SER A 64 5.13 18.82 0.37
CA SER A 64 6.28 19.59 0.88
C SER A 64 7.64 18.89 0.66
N LYS A 65 7.64 17.69 0.07
CA LYS A 65 8.83 16.85 -0.16
C LYS A 65 9.57 16.46 1.12
N SER A 66 8.89 16.52 2.27
CA SER A 66 9.43 16.00 3.53
C SER A 66 9.29 14.47 3.64
N LEU A 67 8.41 13.89 2.81
CA LEU A 67 8.28 12.45 2.59
C LEU A 67 8.72 12.09 1.16
N HIS A 68 9.74 11.24 1.03
CA HIS A 68 10.28 10.81 -0.26
C HIS A 68 9.36 9.73 -0.92
N PRO A 69 9.26 9.66 -2.25
CA PRO A 69 8.42 8.68 -2.94
C PRO A 69 8.72 7.21 -2.61
N GLN A 70 9.99 6.88 -2.39
CA GLN A 70 10.38 5.51 -2.03
C GLN A 70 9.83 5.12 -0.66
N ASP A 71 9.90 6.03 0.32
CA ASP A 71 9.39 5.79 1.67
C ASP A 71 7.87 5.67 1.65
N LEU A 72 7.19 6.57 0.92
CA LEU A 72 5.75 6.49 0.71
C LEU A 72 5.33 5.15 0.08
N LYS A 73 6.02 4.70 -0.97
CA LYS A 73 5.75 3.41 -1.62
C LYS A 73 5.92 2.23 -0.66
N ILE A 74 6.99 2.22 0.13
CA ILE A 74 7.25 1.14 1.08
C ILE A 74 6.14 1.10 2.13
N GLY A 75 5.85 2.24 2.78
CA GLY A 75 4.80 2.31 3.80
C GLY A 75 3.42 1.90 3.26
N VAL A 76 3.04 2.37 2.06
CA VAL A 76 1.77 1.99 1.43
C VAL A 76 1.74 0.49 1.10
N ALA A 77 2.83 -0.08 0.60
CA ALA A 77 2.91 -1.51 0.32
C ALA A 77 2.74 -2.34 1.59
N ASP A 78 3.43 -1.98 2.67
CA ASP A 78 3.38 -2.69 3.94
C ASP A 78 1.98 -2.60 4.57
N LYS A 79 1.35 -1.43 4.53
CA LYS A 79 -0.01 -1.26 5.05
C LYS A 79 -1.05 -2.03 4.24
N ILE A 80 -0.90 -2.10 2.91
CA ILE A 80 -1.78 -2.93 2.06
C ILE A 80 -1.57 -4.42 2.35
N VAL A 81 -0.34 -4.86 2.60
CA VAL A 81 -0.06 -6.24 3.01
C VAL A 81 -0.78 -6.56 4.33
N GLU A 82 -0.70 -5.67 5.33
CA GLU A 82 -1.40 -5.80 6.60
C GLU A 82 -2.93 -5.92 6.40
N ILE A 83 -3.53 -5.00 5.62
CA ILE A 83 -4.98 -4.99 5.34
C ILE A 83 -5.43 -6.30 4.67
N LEU A 84 -4.62 -6.85 3.76
CA LEU A 84 -4.96 -8.06 3.01
C LEU A 84 -4.60 -9.37 3.73
N GLU A 85 -3.90 -9.30 4.86
CA GLU A 85 -3.45 -10.48 5.60
C GLU A 85 -4.60 -11.44 6.01
N PRO A 86 -5.76 -10.96 6.52
CA PRO A 86 -6.88 -11.84 6.84
C PRO A 86 -7.44 -12.55 5.60
N VAL A 87 -7.42 -11.87 4.45
CA VAL A 87 -7.85 -12.45 3.17
C VAL A 87 -6.87 -13.53 2.74
N ARG A 88 -5.55 -13.28 2.80
CA ARG A 88 -4.52 -14.28 2.48
C ARG A 88 -4.70 -15.55 3.30
N LYS A 89 -4.85 -15.42 4.62
CA LYS A 89 -5.11 -16.54 5.53
C LYS A 89 -6.41 -17.29 5.23
N HIS A 90 -7.46 -16.56 4.80
CA HIS A 90 -8.71 -17.21 4.39
C HIS A 90 -8.50 -18.12 3.17
N PHE A 91 -7.74 -17.64 2.18
CA PHE A 91 -7.43 -18.39 0.95
C PHE A 91 -6.41 -19.51 1.14
N GLU A 92 -5.76 -19.62 2.31
CA GLU A 92 -4.88 -20.75 2.65
C GLU A 92 -5.65 -22.01 3.05
N LYS A 93 -6.95 -21.91 3.36
CA LYS A 93 -7.77 -23.06 3.72
C LYS A 93 -7.88 -24.05 2.56
N PRO A 94 -7.76 -25.38 2.78
CA PRO A 94 -7.69 -26.36 1.69
C PRO A 94 -8.87 -26.30 0.71
N HIS A 95 -10.10 -26.11 1.19
CA HIS A 95 -11.27 -26.02 0.34
C HIS A 95 -11.27 -24.74 -0.53
N ILE A 96 -10.84 -23.60 0.03
CA ILE A 96 -10.74 -22.33 -0.71
C ILE A 96 -9.59 -22.38 -1.71
N GLN A 97 -8.45 -22.98 -1.35
CA GLN A 97 -7.34 -23.19 -2.29
C GLN A 97 -7.77 -24.01 -3.50
N LYS A 98 -8.60 -25.03 -3.31
CA LYS A 98 -9.16 -25.81 -4.42
C LYS A 98 -9.99 -24.94 -5.35
N MET A 99 -10.95 -24.18 -4.81
CA MET A 99 -11.78 -23.25 -5.60
C MET A 99 -10.94 -22.18 -6.31
N LYS A 100 -9.87 -21.68 -5.67
CA LYS A 100 -8.95 -20.72 -6.29
C LYS A 100 -8.25 -21.31 -7.51
N LYS A 101 -7.75 -22.55 -7.42
CA LYS A 101 -7.11 -23.23 -8.56
C LYS A 101 -8.09 -23.45 -9.71
N GLU A 102 -9.31 -23.89 -9.42
CA GLU A 102 -10.37 -24.05 -10.43
C GLU A 102 -10.65 -22.72 -11.13
N LEU A 103 -10.71 -21.60 -10.39
CA LEU A 103 -10.87 -20.27 -10.97
C LEU A 103 -9.69 -19.86 -11.87
N GLU A 104 -8.45 -20.13 -11.43
CA GLU A 104 -7.24 -19.81 -12.20
C GLU A 104 -7.21 -20.59 -13.53
N GLU A 105 -7.61 -21.87 -13.53
CA GLU A 105 -7.70 -22.69 -14.74
C GLU A 105 -8.74 -22.15 -15.75
N LEU A 106 -9.86 -21.61 -15.26
CA LEU A 106 -10.89 -21.01 -16.12
C LEU A 106 -10.40 -19.71 -16.79
N ILE A 107 -9.59 -18.92 -16.10
CA ILE A 107 -9.07 -17.63 -16.60
C ILE A 107 -7.97 -17.85 -17.66
N ILE A 108 -7.32 -19.01 -17.67
CA ILE A 108 -6.21 -19.35 -18.59
C ILE A 108 -6.70 -19.68 -20.01
N THR A 109 -8.02 -19.69 -20.29
CA THR A 109 -8.51 -19.69 -21.68
C THR A 109 -8.32 -18.32 -22.34
N ARG A 110 -7.10 -18.06 -22.82
CA ARG A 110 -6.78 -17.05 -23.83
C ARG A 110 -5.99 -17.68 -24.96
#